data_AF-A0A6S6S7G7-F1
#
_entry.id   AF-A0A6S6S7G7-F1
#
_cell.length_a   1.000
_cell.length_b   1.000
_cell.length_c   1.000
_cell.angle_alpha   90.00
_cell.angle_beta   90.00
_cell.angle_gamma   90.00
#
_symmetry.space_group_name_H-M   'P 1'
#
loop_
_entity.id
_entity.type
_entity.pdbx_description
1 polymer ?
#
loop_
_entity_poly.entity_id
_entity_poly.type
_entity_poly.pdbx_seq_one_letter_code
_entity_poly.pdbx_strand_id
1 'polypeptide(L)'
;MIPYNPNYLEKTDIFTKEELTLLKSLNTKVSLTKFLSNKSYIDKFGMDFIHISSKIEGNTYDRHDTYTLLEYGRTAGGKKYSDAKMILNMRDAYDKFIGEDLVVSKDTLKDLHYILSDEMVANNERAMPRDSEVTIKASNYIPLATKEKLDDELNYMFKKYETIANPFNRALYIHCNLAYLQYFKDCNKRTARMMLNVSLKSDGQMIYIPNEEKIRNYLVAIVNYYETGSYDKFKHYFIESYKETVEAIVAVEESKERERNMPLREL
;
A
#
# COMPACT_ATOMS: atom_id res chain seq x y z
N MET A 1 -0.42 28.52 0.14
CA MET A 1 -0.45 27.24 0.88
C MET A 1 -1.89 26.75 0.91
N ILE A 2 -2.11 25.43 0.82
CA ILE A 2 -3.43 24.80 0.68
C ILE A 2 -3.76 24.08 2.00
N PRO A 3 -4.74 24.52 2.79
CA PRO A 3 -5.06 23.90 4.08
C PRO A 3 -5.81 22.57 3.92
N TYR A 4 -5.84 21.78 4.99
CA TYR A 4 -6.73 20.62 5.12
C TYR A 4 -8.18 20.98 4.80
N ASN A 5 -8.83 20.17 3.97
CA ASN A 5 -10.19 20.30 3.51
C ASN A 5 -10.97 19.01 3.85
N PRO A 6 -11.84 19.04 4.87
CA PRO A 6 -12.60 17.85 5.30
C PRO A 6 -13.54 17.33 4.21
N ASN A 7 -13.94 18.17 3.24
CA ASN A 7 -14.84 17.76 2.16
C ASN A 7 -14.22 16.71 1.22
N TYR A 8 -12.91 16.45 1.29
CA TYR A 8 -12.30 15.37 0.54
C TYR A 8 -12.78 13.99 1.03
N LEU A 9 -13.17 13.88 2.31
CA LEU A 9 -13.76 12.68 2.90
C LEU A 9 -15.16 12.35 2.37
N GLU A 10 -15.84 13.31 1.74
CA GLU A 10 -17.16 13.11 1.11
C GLU A 10 -17.07 12.44 -0.26
N LYS A 11 -15.88 12.43 -0.87
CA LYS A 11 -15.67 11.89 -2.21
C LYS A 11 -15.48 10.37 -2.15
N THR A 12 -16.59 9.63 -2.18
CA THR A 12 -16.62 8.17 -2.01
C THR A 12 -16.88 7.38 -3.29
N ASP A 13 -17.41 8.01 -4.35
CA ASP A 13 -17.55 7.40 -5.67
C ASP A 13 -16.33 7.78 -6.53
N ILE A 14 -15.39 6.85 -6.66
CA ILE A 14 -14.04 7.13 -7.15
C ILE A 14 -13.84 6.63 -8.59
N PHE A 15 -14.25 5.39 -8.86
CA PHE A 15 -14.11 4.76 -10.17
C PHE A 15 -15.38 4.88 -11.02
N THR A 16 -15.21 5.01 -12.34
CA THR A 16 -16.33 4.91 -13.27
C THR A 16 -16.81 3.46 -13.40
N LYS A 17 -17.98 3.26 -14.01
CA LYS A 17 -18.54 1.92 -14.25
C LYS A 17 -17.62 1.06 -15.14
N GLU A 18 -16.98 1.67 -16.13
CA GLU A 18 -16.06 1.02 -17.05
C GLU A 18 -14.78 0.59 -16.33
N GLU A 19 -14.22 1.48 -15.50
CA GLU A 19 -13.04 1.18 -14.66
C GLU A 19 -13.33 0.04 -13.67
N LEU A 20 -14.49 0.06 -13.02
CA LEU A 20 -14.92 -1.02 -12.13
C LEU A 20 -15.13 -2.34 -12.86
N THR A 21 -15.65 -2.30 -14.09
CA THR A 21 -15.82 -3.50 -14.92
C THR A 21 -14.47 -4.11 -15.29
N LEU A 22 -13.49 -3.28 -15.65
CA LEU A 22 -12.12 -3.71 -15.90
C LEU A 22 -11.50 -4.35 -14.65
N LEU A 23 -11.55 -3.67 -13.51
CA LEU A 23 -10.98 -4.18 -12.26
C LEU A 23 -11.59 -5.52 -11.82
N LYS A 24 -12.91 -5.68 -11.98
CA LYS A 24 -13.59 -6.97 -11.75
C LYS A 24 -13.08 -8.05 -12.71
N SER A 25 -12.89 -7.72 -14.00
CA SER A 25 -12.37 -8.68 -14.99
C SER A 25 -10.93 -9.13 -14.70
N LEU A 26 -10.12 -8.28 -14.06
CA LEU A 26 -8.77 -8.64 -13.63
C LEU A 26 -8.81 -9.62 -12.46
N ASN A 27 -9.72 -9.40 -11.49
CA ASN A 27 -9.91 -10.33 -10.36
C ASN A 27 -10.44 -11.71 -10.76
N THR A 28 -11.12 -11.84 -11.90
CA THR A 28 -11.52 -13.16 -12.40
C THR A 28 -10.36 -13.93 -13.03
N LYS A 29 -9.31 -13.23 -13.50
CA LYS A 29 -8.10 -13.89 -14.05
C LYS A 29 -7.22 -14.47 -12.94
N VAL A 30 -7.04 -13.70 -11.86
CA VAL A 30 -6.27 -14.11 -10.69
C VAL A 30 -7.08 -13.79 -9.45
N SER A 31 -7.68 -14.83 -8.85
CA SER A 31 -8.44 -14.66 -7.60
C SER A 31 -7.51 -14.57 -6.39
N LEU A 32 -7.94 -13.86 -5.36
CA LEU A 32 -7.23 -13.77 -4.09
C LEU A 32 -6.96 -15.17 -3.49
N THR A 33 -7.94 -16.08 -3.54
CA THR A 33 -7.78 -17.46 -3.05
C THR A 33 -6.67 -18.21 -3.78
N LYS A 34 -6.58 -18.05 -5.11
CA LYS A 34 -5.50 -18.64 -5.91
C LYS A 34 -4.14 -18.05 -5.53
N PHE A 35 -4.09 -16.74 -5.31
CA PHE A 35 -2.87 -16.07 -4.85
C PHE A 35 -2.42 -16.58 -3.48
N LEU A 36 -3.32 -16.59 -2.48
CA LEU A 36 -3.01 -16.98 -1.10
C LEU A 36 -2.72 -18.47 -0.92
N SER A 37 -3.19 -19.33 -1.83
CA SER A 37 -2.87 -20.77 -1.80
C SER A 37 -1.51 -21.10 -2.43
N ASN A 38 -0.83 -20.13 -3.04
CA ASN A 38 0.44 -20.34 -3.72
C ASN A 38 1.59 -19.61 -2.99
N LYS A 39 2.34 -20.35 -2.18
CA LYS A 39 3.48 -19.81 -1.42
C LYS A 39 4.50 -19.08 -2.32
N SER A 40 4.79 -19.62 -3.50
CA SER A 40 5.72 -18.96 -4.45
C SER A 40 5.21 -17.60 -4.93
N TYR A 41 3.90 -17.39 -4.98
CA TYR A 41 3.33 -16.08 -5.31
C TYR A 41 3.44 -15.13 -4.13
N ILE A 42 3.04 -15.59 -2.94
CA ILE A 42 3.19 -14.80 -1.69
C ILE A 42 4.63 -14.32 -1.54
N ASP A 43 5.61 -15.22 -1.65
CA ASP A 43 7.02 -14.89 -1.47
C ASP A 43 7.50 -13.90 -2.54
N LYS A 44 7.25 -14.20 -3.83
CA LYS A 44 7.73 -13.34 -4.94
C LYS A 44 7.08 -11.95 -4.93
N PHE A 45 5.76 -11.90 -4.88
CA PHE A 45 4.99 -10.65 -4.99
C PHE A 45 4.99 -9.88 -3.66
N GLY A 46 5.15 -10.57 -2.54
CA GLY A 46 5.46 -9.96 -1.25
C GLY A 46 6.79 -9.25 -1.27
N MET A 47 7.84 -9.90 -1.79
CA MET A 47 9.14 -9.25 -2.01
C MET A 47 9.04 -8.01 -2.91
N ASP A 48 8.26 -8.08 -3.99
CA ASP A 48 7.97 -6.92 -4.84
C ASP A 48 7.32 -5.78 -4.04
N PHE A 49 6.26 -6.09 -3.30
CA PHE A 49 5.55 -5.10 -2.50
C PHE A 49 6.44 -4.45 -1.44
N ILE A 50 7.22 -5.23 -0.70
CA ILE A 50 8.13 -4.76 0.35
C ILE A 50 9.21 -3.85 -0.24
N HIS A 51 9.87 -4.30 -1.32
CA HIS A 51 10.92 -3.55 -1.99
C HIS A 51 10.39 -2.21 -2.52
N ILE A 52 9.31 -2.26 -3.31
CA ILE A 52 8.79 -1.09 -4.02
C ILE A 52 8.16 -0.10 -3.03
N SER A 53 7.43 -0.57 -2.01
CA SER A 53 6.90 0.32 -0.96
C SER A 53 8.00 1.03 -0.18
N SER A 54 9.16 0.40 0.03
CA SER A 54 10.31 1.03 0.68
C SER A 54 10.96 2.06 -0.26
N LYS A 55 11.14 1.70 -1.54
CA LYS A 55 11.72 2.57 -2.57
C LYS A 55 10.89 3.84 -2.82
N ILE A 56 9.56 3.75 -2.73
CA ILE A 56 8.65 4.92 -2.78
C ILE A 56 8.98 5.96 -1.69
N GLU A 57 9.49 5.53 -0.53
CA GLU A 57 9.90 6.44 0.56
C GLU A 57 11.36 6.90 0.45
N GLY A 58 12.05 6.57 -0.65
CA GLY A 58 13.43 6.96 -0.90
C GLY A 58 14.47 6.00 -0.32
N ASN A 59 14.08 4.77 0.02
CA ASN A 59 15.02 3.72 0.43
C ASN A 59 16.04 3.43 -0.69
N THR A 60 17.31 3.26 -0.31
CA THR A 60 18.42 3.11 -1.26
C THR A 60 18.78 1.66 -1.60
N TYR A 61 18.15 0.67 -0.96
CA TYR A 61 18.35 -0.74 -1.30
C TYR A 61 17.87 -1.01 -2.73
N ASP A 62 18.64 -1.76 -3.50
CA ASP A 62 18.14 -2.35 -4.73
C ASP A 62 17.45 -3.68 -4.43
N ARG A 63 16.95 -4.33 -5.47
CA ARG A 63 16.20 -5.58 -5.34
C ARG A 63 17.06 -6.73 -4.81
N HIS A 64 18.33 -6.81 -5.22
CA HIS A 64 19.23 -7.87 -4.77
C HIS A 64 19.64 -7.69 -3.31
N ASP A 65 19.93 -6.46 -2.91
CA ASP A 65 20.20 -6.10 -1.52
C ASP A 65 18.99 -6.35 -0.62
N THR A 66 17.79 -6.01 -1.09
CA THR A 66 16.54 -6.26 -0.35
C THR A 66 16.34 -7.75 -0.12
N TYR A 67 16.52 -8.56 -1.17
CA TYR A 67 16.47 -10.02 -1.06
C TYR A 67 17.53 -10.58 -0.11
N THR A 68 18.77 -10.09 -0.24
CA THR A 68 19.88 -10.54 0.62
C THR A 68 19.66 -10.21 2.09
N LEU A 69 19.05 -9.05 2.37
CA LEU A 69 18.65 -8.67 3.72
C LEU A 69 17.56 -9.58 4.26
N LEU A 70 16.50 -9.83 3.49
CA LEU A 70 15.33 -10.57 3.95
C LEU A 70 15.58 -12.07 4.10
N GLU A 71 16.34 -12.68 3.19
CA GLU A 71 16.62 -14.12 3.21
C GLU A 71 17.80 -14.50 4.11
N TYR A 72 18.87 -13.70 4.08
CA TYR A 72 20.12 -14.07 4.75
C TYR A 72 20.46 -13.17 5.94
N GLY A 73 19.65 -12.16 6.24
CA GLY A 73 19.92 -11.20 7.31
C GLY A 73 21.15 -10.32 7.07
N ARG A 74 21.62 -10.22 5.81
CA ARG A 74 22.86 -9.50 5.47
C ARG A 74 22.54 -8.09 5.00
N THR A 75 23.06 -7.10 5.72
CA THR A 75 22.95 -5.69 5.34
C THR A 75 23.83 -5.35 4.14
N ALA A 76 23.36 -4.47 3.27
CA ALA A 76 24.15 -3.97 2.14
C ALA A 76 25.19 -2.93 2.60
N GLY A 77 26.43 -3.09 2.14
CA GLY A 77 27.53 -2.20 2.49
C GLY A 77 27.28 -0.76 2.04
N GLY A 78 27.60 0.22 2.90
CA GLY A 78 27.48 1.65 2.59
C GLY A 78 26.05 2.22 2.65
N LYS A 79 25.03 1.41 3.00
CA LYS A 79 23.64 1.87 3.15
C LYS A 79 23.31 2.19 4.61
N LYS A 80 22.29 3.02 4.81
CA LYS A 80 21.86 3.44 6.16
C LYS A 80 21.19 2.28 6.89
N TYR A 81 21.41 2.21 8.22
CA TYR A 81 20.65 1.30 9.09
C TYR A 81 19.14 1.50 8.96
N SER A 82 18.68 2.76 8.89
CA SER A 82 17.27 3.11 8.71
C SER A 82 16.64 2.52 7.45
N ASP A 83 17.43 2.32 6.38
CA ASP A 83 16.95 1.73 5.14
C ASP A 83 16.73 0.22 5.30
N ALA A 84 17.67 -0.47 5.97
CA ALA A 84 17.51 -1.88 6.30
C ALA A 84 16.29 -2.08 7.23
N LYS A 85 16.18 -1.26 8.28
CA LYS A 85 15.08 -1.34 9.25
C LYS A 85 13.72 -1.08 8.60
N MET A 86 13.62 -0.11 7.69
CA MET A 86 12.38 0.14 6.94
C MET A 86 11.91 -1.09 6.16
N ILE A 87 12.83 -1.82 5.53
CA ILE A 87 12.53 -3.05 4.78
C ILE A 87 12.05 -4.16 5.73
N LEU A 88 12.74 -4.34 6.85
CA LEU A 88 12.35 -5.33 7.87
C LEU A 88 10.96 -5.03 8.44
N ASN A 89 10.67 -3.76 8.75
CA ASN A 89 9.35 -3.35 9.24
C ASN A 89 8.25 -3.57 8.19
N MET A 90 8.54 -3.31 6.91
CA MET A 90 7.62 -3.61 5.82
C MET A 90 7.38 -5.11 5.67
N ARG A 91 8.41 -5.94 5.85
CA ARG A 91 8.29 -7.41 5.84
C ARG A 91 7.43 -7.88 7.00
N ASP A 92 7.69 -7.43 8.22
CA ASP A 92 6.94 -7.84 9.41
C ASP A 92 5.45 -7.44 9.29
N ALA A 93 5.17 -6.25 8.74
CA ALA A 93 3.80 -5.81 8.48
C ALA A 93 3.12 -6.64 7.37
N TYR A 94 3.86 -6.99 6.30
CA TYR A 94 3.37 -7.86 5.22
C TYR A 94 3.07 -9.27 5.71
N ASP A 95 3.94 -9.87 6.52
CA ASP A 95 3.77 -11.21 7.08
C ASP A 95 2.53 -11.27 7.97
N LYS A 96 2.31 -10.27 8.83
CA LYS A 96 1.06 -10.15 9.61
C LYS A 96 -0.17 -10.06 8.70
N PHE A 97 -0.11 -9.21 7.68
CA PHE A 97 -1.20 -9.02 6.72
C PHE A 97 -1.56 -10.30 5.95
N ILE A 98 -0.56 -11.09 5.54
CA ILE A 98 -0.79 -12.35 4.84
C ILE A 98 -1.27 -13.44 5.80
N GLY A 99 -0.69 -13.52 6.99
CA GLY A 99 -0.96 -14.58 7.97
C GLY A 99 -2.29 -14.44 8.71
N GLU A 100 -2.90 -13.24 8.72
CA GLU A 100 -4.11 -12.96 9.48
C GLU A 100 -5.23 -12.36 8.63
N ASP A 101 -6.49 -12.65 8.98
CA ASP A 101 -7.66 -12.01 8.40
C ASP A 101 -7.97 -10.68 9.09
N LEU A 102 -7.09 -9.71 8.84
CA LEU A 102 -7.22 -8.35 9.35
C LEU A 102 -8.49 -7.67 8.80
N VAL A 103 -9.25 -7.05 9.69
CA VAL A 103 -10.40 -6.20 9.34
C VAL A 103 -9.94 -4.74 9.27
N VAL A 104 -10.51 -3.95 8.36
CA VAL A 104 -10.25 -2.50 8.33
C VAL A 104 -10.84 -1.84 9.58
N SER A 105 -9.97 -1.43 10.49
CA SER A 105 -10.33 -0.76 11.74
C SER A 105 -9.22 0.22 12.17
N LYS A 106 -9.53 1.07 13.15
CA LYS A 106 -8.52 1.94 13.78
C LYS A 106 -7.45 1.14 14.53
N ASP A 107 -7.80 -0.01 15.08
CA ASP A 107 -6.86 -0.87 15.80
C ASP A 107 -5.88 -1.50 14.81
N THR A 108 -6.39 -2.05 13.70
CA THR A 108 -5.53 -2.56 12.60
C THR A 108 -4.62 -1.47 12.05
N LEU A 109 -5.12 -0.24 11.86
CA LEU A 109 -4.32 0.90 11.44
C LEU A 109 -3.16 1.17 12.41
N LYS A 110 -3.46 1.18 13.71
CA LYS A 110 -2.50 1.45 14.79
C LYS A 110 -1.49 0.32 14.94
N ASP A 111 -1.92 -0.94 14.86
CA ASP A 111 -1.05 -2.12 14.92
C ASP A 111 -0.07 -2.15 13.76
N LEU A 112 -0.56 -1.91 12.53
CA LEU A 112 0.31 -1.83 11.36
C LEU A 112 1.27 -0.64 11.45
N HIS A 113 0.81 0.53 11.90
CA HIS A 113 1.71 1.65 12.15
C HIS A 113 2.77 1.30 13.19
N TYR A 114 2.39 0.63 14.28
CA TYR A 114 3.30 0.22 15.34
C TYR A 114 4.44 -0.62 14.77
N ILE A 115 4.14 -1.62 13.95
CA ILE A 115 5.15 -2.46 13.26
C ILE A 115 6.00 -1.60 12.30
N LEU A 116 5.35 -0.81 11.44
CA LEU A 116 6.01 -0.03 10.40
C LEU A 116 6.98 1.04 10.94
N SER A 117 6.73 1.52 12.16
CA SER A 117 7.45 2.60 12.81
C SER A 117 8.54 2.13 13.80
N ASP A 118 8.74 0.83 13.94
CA ASP A 118 9.71 0.25 14.87
C ASP A 118 11.14 0.76 14.61
N GLU A 119 11.79 1.30 15.65
CA GLU A 119 13.09 1.99 15.61
C GLU A 119 13.20 3.15 14.58
N MET A 120 12.08 3.61 14.04
CA MET A 120 12.02 4.77 13.14
C MET A 120 11.32 5.97 13.80
N VAL A 121 10.42 5.70 14.75
CA VAL A 121 9.69 6.68 15.55
C VAL A 121 9.89 6.37 17.04
N ALA A 122 9.94 7.40 17.89
CA ALA A 122 10.09 7.20 19.32
C ALA A 122 8.93 6.37 19.89
N ASN A 123 9.22 5.48 20.84
CA ASN A 123 8.23 4.51 21.31
C ASN A 123 6.94 5.12 21.87
N ASN A 124 7.01 6.30 22.48
CA ASN A 124 5.86 7.05 23.00
C ASN A 124 5.03 7.77 21.91
N GLU A 125 5.50 7.77 20.67
CA GLU A 125 4.83 8.40 19.51
C GLU A 125 4.33 7.37 18.48
N ARG A 126 4.64 6.07 18.66
CA ARG A 126 4.17 4.98 17.79
C ARG A 126 2.69 4.71 18.02
N ALA A 127 1.95 4.42 16.95
CA ALA A 127 0.50 4.18 16.96
C ALA A 127 -0.35 5.32 17.55
N MET A 128 0.24 6.52 17.71
CA MET A 128 -0.39 7.68 18.32
C MET A 128 -0.53 8.81 17.29
N PRO A 129 -1.61 9.61 17.39
CA PRO A 129 -1.70 10.85 16.62
C PRO A 129 -0.55 11.77 17.00
N ARG A 130 0.02 12.45 16.01
CA ARG A 130 0.94 13.55 16.29
C ARG A 130 0.20 14.74 16.89
N ASP A 131 0.96 15.57 17.60
CA ASP A 131 0.48 16.83 18.16
C ASP A 131 1.46 17.96 17.82
N SER A 132 1.75 18.07 16.53
CA SER A 132 2.72 19.02 15.98
C SER A 132 2.45 19.26 14.50
N GLU A 133 2.84 20.41 13.99
CA GLU A 133 2.83 20.70 12.55
C GLU A 133 3.82 19.80 11.78
N VAL A 134 3.49 19.53 10.52
CA VAL A 134 4.37 18.82 9.58
C VAL A 134 4.31 19.49 8.21
N THR A 135 5.43 19.45 7.48
CA THR A 135 5.52 19.95 6.12
C THR A 135 5.65 18.80 5.13
N ILE A 136 4.83 18.80 4.10
CA ILE A 136 4.93 17.83 3.00
C ILE A 136 5.90 18.37 1.95
N LYS A 137 7.05 17.70 1.80
CA LYS A 137 8.04 18.08 0.78
C LYS A 137 7.39 18.04 -0.61
N ALA A 138 7.71 19.06 -1.43
CA ALA A 138 7.21 19.22 -2.79
C ALA A 138 5.68 19.33 -2.92
N SER A 139 4.99 19.83 -1.89
CA SER A 139 3.57 20.20 -1.95
C SER A 139 3.30 21.50 -1.19
N ASN A 140 2.28 22.24 -1.61
CA ASN A 140 1.76 23.42 -0.90
C ASN A 140 0.76 23.06 0.21
N TYR A 141 0.44 21.78 0.38
CA TYR A 141 -0.52 21.27 1.33
C TYR A 141 -0.04 21.36 2.79
N ILE A 142 -0.95 21.82 3.67
CA ILE A 142 -0.76 21.89 5.12
C ILE A 142 -1.77 20.96 5.81
N PRO A 143 -1.30 19.84 6.41
CA PRO A 143 -2.16 18.97 7.22
C PRO A 143 -2.64 19.62 8.51
N LEU A 144 -3.66 19.02 9.14
CA LEU A 144 -4.08 19.37 10.50
C LEU A 144 -2.92 19.20 11.48
N ALA A 145 -2.82 20.01 12.54
CA ALA A 145 -1.66 19.98 13.44
C ALA A 145 -1.94 19.37 14.82
N THR A 146 -3.19 19.40 15.29
CA THR A 146 -3.55 19.02 16.66
C THR A 146 -4.11 17.61 16.73
N LYS A 147 -3.75 16.90 17.79
CA LYS A 147 -4.22 15.54 18.06
C LYS A 147 -5.74 15.41 18.01
N GLU A 148 -6.46 16.33 18.66
CA GLU A 148 -7.93 16.32 18.74
C GLU A 148 -8.59 16.33 17.35
N LYS A 149 -8.14 17.24 16.47
CA LYS A 149 -8.69 17.34 15.11
C LYS A 149 -8.32 16.13 14.25
N LEU A 150 -7.12 15.58 14.45
CA LEU A 150 -6.70 14.36 13.76
C LEU A 150 -7.57 13.16 14.19
N ASP A 151 -7.88 13.04 15.47
CA ASP A 151 -8.76 11.99 16.00
C ASP A 151 -10.20 12.14 15.47
N ASP A 152 -10.75 13.36 15.44
CA ASP A 152 -12.08 13.64 14.91
C ASP A 152 -12.20 13.26 13.42
N GLU A 153 -11.26 13.68 12.60
CA GLU A 153 -11.24 13.38 11.16
C GLU A 153 -10.98 11.90 10.89
N LEU A 154 -10.13 11.23 11.69
CA LEU A 154 -9.93 9.79 11.57
C LEU A 154 -11.23 9.04 11.88
N ASN A 155 -11.93 9.40 12.96
CA ASN A 155 -13.22 8.80 13.32
C ASN A 155 -14.25 8.99 12.19
N TYR A 156 -14.32 10.19 11.62
CA TYR A 156 -15.23 10.48 10.53
C TYR A 156 -14.89 9.72 9.25
N MET A 157 -13.61 9.62 8.89
CA MET A 157 -13.11 8.85 7.75
C MET A 157 -13.52 7.37 7.85
N PHE A 158 -13.36 6.73 9.01
CA PHE A 158 -13.76 5.33 9.19
C PHE A 158 -15.29 5.16 9.10
N LYS A 159 -16.07 6.09 9.66
CA LYS A 159 -17.54 6.08 9.49
C LYS A 159 -17.93 6.21 8.02
N LYS A 160 -17.25 7.05 7.24
CA LYS A 160 -17.49 7.17 5.79
C LYS A 160 -17.10 5.91 5.05
N TYR A 161 -15.93 5.33 5.34
CA TYR A 161 -15.47 4.07 4.75
C TYR A 161 -16.50 2.95 4.84
N GLU A 162 -17.18 2.83 5.99
CA GLU A 162 -18.25 1.83 6.20
C GLU A 162 -19.41 1.97 5.21
N THR A 163 -19.73 3.19 4.77
CA THR A 163 -20.83 3.46 3.82
C THR A 163 -20.50 3.15 2.36
N ILE A 164 -19.23 2.93 2.03
CA ILE A 164 -18.78 2.71 0.65
C ILE A 164 -19.03 1.25 0.27
N ALA A 165 -19.88 1.01 -0.72
CA ALA A 165 -20.27 -0.36 -1.10
C ALA A 165 -19.26 -1.08 -2.01
N ASN A 166 -18.56 -0.34 -2.88
CA ASN A 166 -17.64 -0.95 -3.83
C ASN A 166 -16.25 -1.18 -3.20
N PRO A 167 -15.69 -2.40 -3.26
CA PRO A 167 -14.38 -2.73 -2.67
C PRO A 167 -13.21 -1.87 -3.16
N PHE A 168 -13.17 -1.53 -4.46
CA PHE A 168 -12.10 -0.71 -5.00
C PHE A 168 -12.23 0.75 -4.58
N ASN A 169 -13.45 1.29 -4.56
CA ASN A 169 -13.69 2.62 -3.98
C ASN A 169 -13.24 2.65 -2.51
N ARG A 170 -13.55 1.62 -1.71
CA ARG A 170 -13.09 1.47 -0.32
C ARG A 170 -11.57 1.52 -0.21
N ALA A 171 -10.87 0.72 -1.01
CA ALA A 171 -9.41 0.62 -0.98
C ALA A 171 -8.71 1.93 -1.34
N LEU A 172 -9.17 2.63 -2.38
CA LEU A 172 -8.59 3.94 -2.75
C LEU A 172 -8.96 5.03 -1.76
N TYR A 173 -10.18 5.01 -1.24
CA TYR A 173 -10.63 5.95 -0.22
C TYR A 173 -9.74 5.89 1.00
N ILE A 174 -9.55 4.70 1.59
CA ILE A 174 -8.76 4.55 2.82
C ILE A 174 -7.30 4.94 2.60
N HIS A 175 -6.71 4.57 1.44
CA HIS A 175 -5.34 4.93 1.11
C HIS A 175 -5.12 6.44 1.04
N CYS A 176 -5.85 7.11 0.14
CA CYS A 176 -5.63 8.53 -0.12
C CYS A 176 -5.95 9.38 1.10
N ASN A 177 -7.01 9.06 1.84
CA ASN A 177 -7.42 9.85 2.99
C ASN A 177 -6.52 9.63 4.21
N LEU A 178 -5.99 8.43 4.46
CA LEU A 178 -4.98 8.23 5.51
C LEU A 178 -3.66 8.95 5.17
N ALA A 179 -3.23 8.86 3.90
CA ALA A 179 -2.05 9.57 3.44
C ALA A 179 -2.26 11.09 3.54
N TYR A 180 -3.44 11.59 3.23
CA TYR A 180 -3.80 13.00 3.33
C TYR A 180 -3.83 13.49 4.77
N LEU A 181 -4.51 12.77 5.67
CA LEU A 181 -4.66 13.16 7.07
C LEU A 181 -3.32 13.34 7.79
N GLN A 182 -2.30 12.57 7.41
CA GLN A 182 -0.98 12.57 8.04
C GLN A 182 -1.12 12.38 9.56
N TYR A 183 -1.88 11.37 9.98
CA TYR A 183 -2.27 11.16 11.38
C TYR A 183 -1.06 10.94 12.31
N PHE A 184 -0.06 10.18 11.84
CA PHE A 184 1.13 9.85 12.61
C PHE A 184 2.30 10.81 12.34
N LYS A 185 3.31 10.79 13.22
CA LYS A 185 4.54 11.57 13.05
C LYS A 185 5.35 11.20 11.80
N ASP A 186 5.41 9.91 11.49
CA ASP A 186 5.99 9.36 10.25
C ASP A 186 5.29 8.03 9.90
N CYS A 187 5.61 7.43 8.75
CA CYS A 187 5.09 6.17 8.22
C CYS A 187 3.66 6.25 7.65
N ASN A 188 3.08 7.44 7.49
CA ASN A 188 1.69 7.62 7.02
C ASN A 188 1.41 6.92 5.68
N LYS A 189 2.25 7.15 4.65
CA LYS A 189 2.03 6.57 3.32
C LYS A 189 2.28 5.06 3.27
N ARG A 190 3.28 4.56 4.01
CA ARG A 190 3.53 3.10 4.17
C ARG A 190 2.33 2.41 4.81
N THR A 191 1.81 3.00 5.89
CA THR A 191 0.61 2.50 6.58
C THR A 191 -0.62 2.57 5.68
N ALA A 192 -0.79 3.65 4.90
CA ALA A 192 -1.87 3.77 3.93
C ALA A 192 -1.82 2.69 2.84
N ARG A 193 -0.64 2.33 2.32
CA ARG A 193 -0.47 1.22 1.35
C ARG A 193 -0.82 -0.14 1.96
N MET A 194 -0.47 -0.37 3.23
CA MET A 194 -0.91 -1.57 3.95
C MET A 194 -2.42 -1.61 4.13
N MET A 195 -3.04 -0.51 4.58
CA MET A 195 -4.50 -0.43 4.78
C MET A 195 -5.29 -0.58 3.48
N LEU A 196 -4.74 -0.11 2.35
CA LEU A 196 -5.28 -0.40 1.02
C LEU A 196 -5.37 -1.92 0.80
N ASN A 197 -4.28 -2.64 1.05
CA ASN A 197 -4.24 -4.09 0.86
C ASN A 197 -5.10 -4.85 1.87
N VAL A 198 -5.20 -4.40 3.12
CA VAL A 198 -6.15 -4.94 4.09
C VAL A 198 -7.58 -4.79 3.57
N SER A 199 -7.95 -3.61 3.06
CA SER A 199 -9.27 -3.35 2.47
C SER A 199 -9.57 -4.30 1.32
N LEU A 200 -8.66 -4.44 0.35
CA LEU A 200 -8.82 -5.37 -0.78
C LEU A 200 -8.96 -6.83 -0.31
N LYS A 201 -8.06 -7.29 0.58
CA LYS A 201 -8.09 -8.66 1.11
C LYS A 201 -9.40 -8.95 1.84
N SER A 202 -9.86 -8.03 2.69
CA SER A 202 -11.12 -8.19 3.45
C SER A 202 -12.36 -8.32 2.56
N ASP A 203 -12.33 -7.71 1.37
CA ASP A 203 -13.40 -7.80 0.38
C ASP A 203 -13.15 -8.90 -0.68
N GLY A 204 -12.15 -9.77 -0.48
CA GLY A 204 -11.85 -10.89 -1.38
C GLY A 204 -11.22 -10.49 -2.72
N GLN A 205 -10.74 -9.25 -2.86
CA GLN A 205 -10.10 -8.75 -4.06
C GLN A 205 -8.60 -9.09 -4.05
N MET A 206 -8.01 -9.27 -5.24
CA MET A 206 -6.56 -9.46 -5.36
C MET A 206 -5.80 -8.27 -4.75
N ILE A 207 -4.63 -8.55 -4.16
CA ILE A 207 -3.81 -7.53 -3.52
C ILE A 207 -3.19 -6.58 -4.55
N TYR A 208 -2.93 -5.35 -4.12
CA TYR A 208 -2.27 -4.32 -4.90
C TYR A 208 -0.77 -4.31 -4.65
N ILE A 209 -0.01 -4.17 -5.74
CA ILE A 209 1.45 -4.01 -5.72
C ILE A 209 1.78 -2.76 -6.56
N PRO A 210 2.50 -1.77 -6.01
CA PRO A 210 2.92 -0.62 -6.78
C PRO A 210 3.88 -1.01 -7.91
N ASN A 211 3.83 -0.30 -9.04
CA ASN A 211 4.82 -0.45 -10.11
C ASN A 211 6.11 0.36 -9.78
N GLU A 212 7.26 -0.32 -9.84
CA GLU A 212 8.59 0.25 -9.55
C GLU A 212 9.04 1.33 -10.56
N GLU A 213 8.82 1.10 -11.85
CA GLU A 213 9.17 2.04 -12.94
C GLU A 213 8.31 3.32 -12.88
N LYS A 214 7.14 3.24 -12.25
CA LYS A 214 6.14 4.31 -12.18
C LYS A 214 6.00 4.93 -10.79
N ILE A 215 7.02 4.78 -9.92
CA ILE A 215 7.06 5.43 -8.60
C ILE A 215 6.83 6.94 -8.69
N ARG A 216 7.37 7.61 -9.71
CA ARG A 216 7.12 9.04 -9.92
C ARG A 216 5.64 9.36 -10.11
N ASN A 217 4.91 8.51 -10.82
CA ASN A 217 3.47 8.69 -11.06
C ASN A 217 2.69 8.56 -9.74
N TYR A 218 3.06 7.59 -8.89
CA TYR A 218 2.52 7.49 -7.52
C TYR A 218 2.74 8.78 -6.73
N LEU A 219 3.98 9.27 -6.66
CA LEU A 219 4.32 10.45 -5.86
C LEU A 219 3.56 11.69 -6.35
N VAL A 220 3.49 11.90 -7.66
CA VAL A 220 2.72 13.00 -8.28
C VAL A 220 1.22 12.85 -8.02
N ALA A 221 0.69 11.63 -8.07
CA ALA A 221 -0.72 11.37 -7.82
C ALA A 221 -1.11 11.68 -6.36
N ILE A 222 -0.27 11.31 -5.40
CA ILE A 222 -0.51 11.60 -3.98
C ILE A 222 -0.47 13.09 -3.68
N VAL A 223 0.54 13.82 -4.21
CA VAL A 223 0.58 15.28 -4.08
C VAL A 223 -0.65 15.92 -4.74
N ASN A 224 -1.05 15.46 -5.92
CA ASN A 224 -2.25 15.96 -6.57
C ASN A 224 -3.52 15.74 -5.74
N TYR A 225 -3.64 14.58 -5.09
CA TYR A 225 -4.73 14.33 -4.15
C TYR A 225 -4.70 15.32 -2.99
N TYR A 226 -3.54 15.57 -2.40
CA TYR A 226 -3.41 16.51 -1.28
C TYR A 226 -3.84 17.93 -1.62
N GLU A 227 -3.57 18.36 -2.86
CA GLU A 227 -3.83 19.74 -3.29
C GLU A 227 -5.21 19.96 -3.91
N THR A 228 -5.86 18.90 -4.41
CA THR A 228 -7.12 19.02 -5.18
C THR A 228 -8.25 18.12 -4.67
N GLY A 229 -7.91 17.09 -3.91
CA GLY A 229 -8.81 16.01 -3.52
C GLY A 229 -9.33 15.20 -4.70
N SER A 230 -8.72 15.30 -5.89
CA SER A 230 -9.06 14.45 -7.03
C SER A 230 -8.30 13.12 -6.94
N TYR A 231 -9.03 12.02 -7.10
CA TYR A 231 -8.45 10.68 -7.19
C TYR A 231 -7.89 10.36 -8.57
N ASP A 232 -8.14 11.17 -9.60
CA ASP A 232 -7.96 10.79 -11.01
C ASP A 232 -6.56 10.26 -11.34
N LYS A 233 -5.51 10.94 -10.85
CA LYS A 233 -4.13 10.49 -11.07
C LYS A 233 -3.82 9.20 -10.33
N PHE A 234 -4.32 9.07 -9.10
CA PHE A 234 -4.03 7.89 -8.28
C PHE A 234 -4.80 6.67 -8.77
N LYS A 235 -6.08 6.84 -9.16
CA LYS A 235 -6.88 5.75 -9.72
C LYS A 235 -6.32 5.25 -11.05
N HIS A 236 -5.82 6.15 -11.90
CA HIS A 236 -5.17 5.75 -13.15
C HIS A 236 -3.91 4.93 -12.90
N TYR A 237 -3.02 5.41 -12.02
CA TYR A 237 -1.82 4.68 -11.60
C TYR A 237 -2.14 3.34 -10.93
N PHE A 238 -3.18 3.30 -10.09
CA PHE A 238 -3.64 2.09 -9.43
C PHE A 238 -4.09 1.03 -10.44
N ILE A 239 -4.97 1.38 -11.39
CA ILE A 239 -5.48 0.45 -12.42
C ILE A 239 -4.31 -0.13 -13.22
N GLU A 240 -3.37 0.72 -13.62
CA GLU A 240 -2.19 0.31 -14.38
C GLU A 240 -1.32 -0.70 -13.61
N SER A 241 -0.95 -0.37 -12.38
CA SER A 241 -0.12 -1.27 -11.53
C SER A 241 -0.85 -2.58 -11.19
N TYR A 242 -2.16 -2.50 -10.95
CA TYR A 242 -3.00 -3.65 -10.65
C TYR A 242 -3.10 -4.60 -11.84
N LYS A 243 -3.31 -4.05 -13.05
CA LYS A 243 -3.34 -4.82 -14.29
C LYS A 243 -2.02 -5.54 -14.53
N GLU A 244 -0.89 -4.85 -14.42
CA GLU A 244 0.43 -5.43 -14.65
C GLU A 244 0.74 -6.55 -13.64
N THR A 245 0.34 -6.39 -12.38
CA THR A 245 0.49 -7.43 -11.36
C THR A 245 -0.28 -8.70 -11.75
N VAL A 246 -1.54 -8.55 -12.16
CA VAL A 246 -2.38 -9.67 -12.60
C VAL A 246 -1.80 -10.33 -13.85
N GLU A 247 -1.36 -9.55 -14.83
CA GLU A 247 -0.75 -10.06 -16.07
C GLU A 247 0.58 -10.78 -15.80
N ALA A 248 1.40 -10.29 -14.85
CA ALA A 248 2.63 -10.96 -14.43
C ALA A 248 2.36 -12.33 -13.78
N ILE A 249 1.30 -12.45 -12.97
CA ILE A 249 0.90 -13.73 -12.38
C ILE A 249 0.43 -14.70 -13.47
N VAL A 250 -0.42 -14.25 -14.38
CA VAL A 250 -0.90 -15.06 -15.51
C VAL A 250 0.27 -15.56 -16.37
N ALA A 251 1.25 -14.71 -16.69
CA ALA A 251 2.42 -15.11 -17.47
C ALA A 251 3.28 -16.17 -16.76
N VAL A 252 3.41 -16.10 -15.43
CA VAL A 252 4.08 -17.13 -14.63
C VAL A 252 3.32 -18.45 -14.70
N GLU A 253 1.99 -18.43 -14.69
CA GLU A 253 1.15 -19.62 -14.79
C GLU A 253 1.30 -20.32 -16.14
N GLU A 254 1.17 -19.56 -17.23
CA GLU A 254 1.32 -20.09 -18.58
C GLU A 254 2.72 -20.69 -18.79
N SER A 255 3.75 -20.09 -18.20
CA SER A 255 5.12 -20.61 -18.29
C SER A 255 5.27 -21.95 -17.57
N LYS A 256 4.71 -22.07 -16.35
CA LYS A 256 4.69 -23.34 -15.59
C LYS A 256 3.85 -24.43 -16.27
N GLU A 257 2.79 -24.06 -16.98
CA GLU A 257 1.98 -25.00 -17.77
C GLU A 257 2.72 -25.47 -19.01
N ARG A 258 3.39 -24.57 -19.74
CA ARG A 258 4.25 -24.92 -20.87
C ARG A 258 5.39 -25.88 -20.47
N GLU A 259 6.03 -25.63 -19.33
CA GLU A 259 7.08 -26.50 -18.80
C GLU A 259 6.55 -27.90 -18.44
N ARG A 260 5.37 -27.99 -17.81
CA ARG A 260 4.74 -29.27 -17.45
C ARG A 260 4.28 -30.08 -18.68
N ASN A 261 3.89 -29.40 -19.75
CA ASN A 261 3.42 -30.01 -20.99
C ASN A 261 4.54 -30.29 -22.00
N MET A 262 5.80 -30.03 -21.65
CA MET A 262 6.93 -30.31 -22.53
C MET A 262 7.16 -31.83 -22.56
N PRO A 263 7.13 -32.48 -23.75
CA PRO A 263 7.39 -33.92 -23.83
C PRO A 263 8.82 -34.19 -23.33
N LEU A 264 8.96 -35.20 -22.47
CA LEU A 264 10.26 -35.73 -22.06
C LEU A 264 11.04 -36.06 -23.33
N ARG A 265 12.08 -35.29 -23.63
CA ARG A 265 13.02 -35.67 -24.68
C ARG A 265 13.64 -36.98 -24.25
N GLU A 266 13.41 -38.03 -25.03
CA GLU A 266 14.09 -39.31 -24.89
C GLU A 266 15.61 -39.05 -24.85
N LEU A 267 16.22 -39.46 -23.74
CA LEU A 267 17.68 -39.48 -23.53
C LEU A 267 18.32 -40.51 -24.46
#